data_AF-A0A1G9SKQ6-F1
#
_entry.id   AF-A0A1G9SKQ6-F1
#
_cell.length_a   1.000
_cell.length_b   1.000
_cell.length_c   1.000
_cell.angle_alpha   90.00
_cell.angle_beta   90.00
_cell.angle_gamma   90.00
#
_symmetry.space_group_name_H-M   'P 1'
#
loop_
_entity.id
_entity.type
_entity.pdbx_description
1 polymer ?
#
loop_
_entity_poly.entity_id
_entity_poly.type
_entity_poly.pdbx_seq_one_letter_code
_entity_poly.pdbx_strand_id
1 'polypeptide(L)'
;MEITANSIIKNLNPNEPVRVIDVQDFGTDLSIEYVGINSGQRNTIIFPNSRLSELERVSQPGEFSFNGDPEKFVLYTEAERIKSAYLFDPLLVQIERTHQFYIYSVHLKYCIYDCLSETLGFRN
;
A
#
# COMPACT_ATOMS: atom_id res chain seq x y z
N MET A 1 7.88 -22.31 -11.26
CA MET A 1 6.80 -21.67 -10.49
C MET A 1 5.71 -21.27 -11.48
N GLU A 2 4.44 -21.55 -11.22
CA GLU A 2 3.34 -21.16 -12.11
C GLU A 2 2.93 -19.71 -11.87
N ILE A 3 3.08 -18.82 -12.85
CA ILE A 3 2.70 -17.42 -12.70
C ILE A 3 1.21 -17.26 -12.97
N THR A 4 0.45 -16.78 -11.99
CA THR A 4 -0.97 -16.47 -12.13
C THR A 4 -1.18 -14.98 -12.38
N ALA A 5 -2.19 -14.64 -13.18
CA ALA A 5 -2.63 -13.26 -13.35
C ALA A 5 -2.94 -12.62 -11.99
N ASN A 6 -2.69 -11.31 -11.89
CA ASN A 6 -2.89 -10.47 -10.70
C ASN A 6 -1.98 -10.78 -9.50
N SER A 7 -0.95 -11.62 -9.67
CA SER A 7 0.08 -11.82 -8.63
C SER A 7 1.12 -10.68 -8.62
N ILE A 8 1.70 -10.41 -7.45
CA ILE A 8 2.80 -9.45 -7.29
C ILE A 8 4.13 -10.20 -7.28
N ILE A 9 5.04 -9.81 -8.16
CA ILE A 9 6.33 -10.47 -8.40
C ILE A 9 7.48 -9.47 -8.20
N LYS A 10 8.53 -9.92 -7.53
CA LYS A 10 9.84 -9.26 -7.44
C LYS A 10 10.80 -9.89 -8.44
N ASN A 11 11.84 -9.15 -8.79
CA ASN A 11 12.91 -9.53 -9.72
C ASN A 11 12.48 -9.66 -11.19
N LEU A 12 11.23 -9.35 -11.56
CA LEU A 12 10.86 -9.19 -12.97
C LEU A 12 11.35 -7.84 -13.52
N ASN A 13 11.26 -6.79 -12.70
CA ASN A 13 11.88 -5.49 -12.93
C ASN A 13 12.84 -5.22 -11.75
N PRO A 14 14.10 -4.82 -11.99
CA PRO A 14 15.04 -4.53 -10.91
C PRO A 14 14.66 -3.30 -10.06
N ASN A 15 13.86 -2.38 -10.59
CA ASN A 15 13.59 -1.10 -9.92
C ASN A 15 12.42 -1.15 -8.93
N GLU A 16 11.40 -1.96 -9.22
CA GLU A 16 10.18 -2.02 -8.41
C GLU A 16 9.48 -3.38 -8.52
N PRO A 17 8.70 -3.78 -7.50
CA PRO A 17 7.80 -4.92 -7.63
C PRO A 17 6.70 -4.61 -8.65
N VAL A 18 6.26 -5.65 -9.35
CA VAL A 18 5.30 -5.52 -10.45
C VAL A 18 4.11 -6.46 -10.26
N ARG A 19 2.95 -6.01 -10.71
CA ARG A 19 1.73 -6.80 -10.76
C ARG A 19 1.53 -7.36 -12.16
N VAL A 20 1.38 -8.67 -12.25
CA VAL A 20 1.09 -9.36 -13.51
C VAL A 20 -0.35 -9.09 -13.94
N ILE A 21 -0.55 -8.71 -15.19
CA ILE A 21 -1.86 -8.56 -15.81
C ILE A 21 -2.21 -9.84 -16.57
N ASP A 22 -1.34 -10.25 -17.47
CA ASP A 22 -1.54 -11.41 -18.34
C ASP A 22 -0.22 -12.16 -18.54
N VAL A 23 -0.34 -13.47 -18.79
CA VAL A 23 0.79 -14.35 -19.06
C VAL A 23 0.45 -15.25 -20.24
N GLN A 24 1.28 -15.19 -21.28
CA GLN A 24 1.17 -16.04 -22.45
C GLN A 24 2.40 -16.92 -22.57
N ASP A 25 2.20 -18.23 -22.68
CA ASP A 25 3.26 -19.22 -22.79
C ASP A 25 3.48 -19.62 -24.25
N PHE A 26 4.73 -19.51 -24.69
CA PHE A 26 5.19 -19.93 -26.03
C PHE A 26 6.06 -21.20 -25.96
N GLY A 27 6.11 -21.88 -24.82
CA GLY A 27 6.82 -23.14 -24.59
C GLY A 27 8.26 -22.93 -24.10
N THR A 28 9.08 -22.18 -24.84
CA THR A 28 10.43 -21.82 -24.40
C THR A 28 10.46 -20.56 -23.55
N ASP A 29 9.63 -19.58 -23.91
CA ASP A 29 9.57 -18.26 -23.30
C ASP A 29 8.13 -17.90 -22.93
N LEU A 30 8.00 -17.06 -21.91
CA LEU A 30 6.75 -16.50 -21.43
C LEU A 30 6.71 -15.02 -21.78
N SER A 31 5.63 -14.56 -22.42
CA SER A 31 5.32 -13.13 -22.48
C SER A 31 4.50 -12.74 -21.27
N ILE A 32 5.03 -11.81 -20.48
CA ILE A 32 4.40 -11.32 -19.26
C ILE A 32 4.06 -9.84 -19.45
N GLU A 33 2.79 -9.52 -19.38
CA GLU A 33 2.31 -8.15 -19.28
C GLU A 33 2.17 -7.78 -17.80
N TYR A 34 2.75 -6.66 -17.39
CA TYR A 34 2.75 -6.24 -15.99
C TYR A 34 2.60 -4.73 -15.82
N VAL A 35 2.24 -4.33 -14.59
CA VAL A 35 2.18 -2.93 -14.15
C VAL A 35 3.02 -2.75 -12.90
N GLY A 36 3.89 -1.72 -12.90
CA GLY A 36 4.64 -1.32 -11.71
C GLY A 36 3.74 -0.89 -10.57
N ILE A 37 4.01 -1.37 -9.35
CA ILE A 37 3.17 -1.05 -8.17
C ILE A 37 3.32 0.43 -7.78
N ASN A 38 4.52 0.99 -7.88
CA ASN A 38 4.79 2.36 -7.47
C ASN A 38 4.62 3.33 -8.64
N SER A 39 5.12 2.97 -9.82
CA SER A 39 5.09 3.84 -11.00
C SER A 39 3.75 3.82 -11.75
N GLY A 40 2.97 2.75 -11.61
CA GLY A 40 1.76 2.53 -12.41
C GLY A 40 2.01 2.30 -13.91
N GLN A 41 3.28 2.18 -14.34
CA GLN A 41 3.63 2.00 -15.74
C GLN A 41 3.36 0.57 -16.20
N ARG A 42 2.75 0.43 -17.38
CA ARG A 42 2.43 -0.84 -18.01
C ARG A 42 3.50 -1.17 -19.04
N ASN A 43 4.08 -2.37 -18.94
CA ASN A 43 5.09 -2.87 -19.86
C ASN A 43 4.88 -4.36 -20.13
N THR A 44 5.51 -4.85 -21.19
CA THR A 44 5.52 -6.26 -21.57
C THR A 44 6.96 -6.73 -21.68
N ILE A 45 7.26 -7.91 -21.15
CA ILE A 45 8.58 -8.53 -21.23
C ILE A 45 8.46 -9.99 -21.69
N ILE A 46 9.42 -10.43 -22.49
CA ILE A 46 9.62 -11.84 -22.82
C ILE A 46 10.63 -12.40 -21.82
N PHE A 47 10.22 -13.41 -21.06
CA PHE A 47 10.99 -13.99 -19.98
C PHE A 47 11.22 -15.49 -20.23
N PRO A 48 12.48 -15.98 -20.18
CA PRO A 48 12.78 -17.37 -20.50
C PRO A 48 12.35 -18.32 -19.38
N ASN A 49 11.80 -19.47 -19.74
CA ASN A 49 11.33 -20.46 -18.76
C ASN A 49 12.44 -20.97 -17.82
N SER A 50 13.69 -21.00 -18.28
CA SER A 50 14.85 -21.44 -17.48
C SER A 50 15.17 -20.54 -16.29
N ARG A 51 14.76 -19.26 -16.32
CA ARG A 51 15.02 -18.29 -15.25
C ARG A 51 13.84 -18.09 -14.30
N LEU A 52 12.77 -18.88 -14.43
CA LEU A 52 11.59 -18.77 -13.57
C LEU A 52 11.89 -18.96 -12.08
N SER A 53 12.98 -19.64 -11.74
CA SER A 53 13.43 -19.81 -10.35
C SER A 53 14.01 -18.53 -9.72
N GLU A 54 14.34 -17.52 -10.52
CA GLU A 54 14.88 -16.23 -10.03
C GLU A 54 13.76 -15.28 -9.57
N LEU A 55 12.52 -15.53 -10.01
CA LEU A 55 11.37 -14.72 -9.67
C LEU A 55 10.82 -15.08 -8.29
N GLU A 56 10.63 -14.06 -7.46
CA GLU A 56 10.06 -14.20 -6.12
C GLU A 56 8.61 -13.69 -6.13
N ARG A 57 7.66 -14.53 -5.70
CA ARG A 57 6.27 -14.10 -5.51
C ARG A 57 6.12 -13.46 -4.15
N VAL A 58 5.61 -12.22 -4.13
CA VAL A 58 5.40 -11.45 -2.90
C VAL A 58 4.02 -11.66 -2.32
N SER A 59 2.98 -11.68 -3.17
CA SER A 59 1.63 -11.96 -2.71
C SER A 59 0.75 -12.53 -3.81
N GLN A 60 -0.22 -13.35 -3.39
CA GLN A 60 -1.35 -13.74 -4.22
C GLN A 60 -2.58 -12.87 -3.93
N PRO A 61 -3.48 -12.69 -4.93
CA PRO A 61 -4.78 -12.11 -4.67
C PRO A 61 -5.54 -12.94 -3.62
N GLY A 62 -5.94 -12.29 -2.53
CA GLY A 62 -6.62 -12.91 -1.38
C GLY A 62 -5.71 -13.31 -0.22
N GLU A 63 -4.39 -13.17 -0.38
CA GLU A 63 -3.42 -13.46 0.67
C GLU A 63 -3.04 -12.16 1.39
N PHE A 64 -3.33 -12.09 2.68
CA PHE A 64 -2.97 -10.93 3.50
C PHE A 64 -1.48 -11.02 3.87
N SER A 65 -0.73 -9.97 3.56
CA SER A 65 0.64 -9.82 4.03
C SER A 65 0.65 -9.21 5.43
N PHE A 66 1.16 -9.94 6.42
CA PHE A 66 1.33 -9.47 7.80
C PHE A 66 2.76 -9.02 8.10
N ASN A 67 3.58 -8.78 7.08
CA ASN A 67 4.99 -8.36 7.22
C ASN A 67 5.13 -6.85 7.51
N GLY A 68 4.08 -6.19 8.00
CA GLY A 68 4.11 -4.79 8.39
C GLY A 68 4.82 -4.59 9.73
N ASP A 69 5.31 -3.38 9.96
CA ASP A 69 5.86 -2.98 11.25
C ASP A 69 4.73 -2.83 12.30
N PRO A 70 4.70 -3.64 13.36
CA PRO A 70 3.63 -3.61 14.34
C PRO A 70 3.57 -2.28 15.10
N GLU A 71 4.70 -1.60 15.34
CA GLU A 71 4.71 -0.33 16.06
C GLU A 71 4.05 0.77 15.25
N LYS A 72 4.36 0.84 13.95
CA LYS A 72 3.72 1.79 13.03
C LYS A 72 2.24 1.53 12.85
N PHE A 73 1.85 0.25 12.77
CA PHE A 73 0.44 -0.13 12.70
C PHE A 73 -0.32 0.35 13.94
N VAL A 74 0.21 0.08 15.15
CA VAL A 74 -0.39 0.54 16.41
C VAL A 74 -0.51 2.06 16.45
N LEU A 75 0.55 2.79 16.10
CA LEU A 75 0.53 4.26 16.07
C LEU A 75 -0.55 4.80 15.12
N TYR A 76 -0.65 4.24 13.92
CA TYR A 76 -1.66 4.64 12.95
C TYR A 76 -3.09 4.35 13.46
N THR A 77 -3.32 3.13 13.97
CA THR A 77 -4.63 2.73 14.50
C THR A 77 -5.04 3.57 15.70
N GLU A 78 -4.12 3.90 16.61
CA GLU A 78 -4.42 4.79 17.73
C GLU A 78 -4.71 6.22 17.28
N ALA A 79 -3.98 6.75 16.30
CA ALA A 79 -4.27 8.06 15.73
C ALA A 79 -5.65 8.10 15.06
N GLU A 80 -6.03 7.05 14.34
CA GLU A 80 -7.33 6.91 13.68
C GLU A 80 -8.47 6.76 14.70
N ARG A 81 -8.24 6.03 15.80
CA ARG A 81 -9.15 5.93 16.94
C ARG A 81 -9.37 7.29 17.61
N ILE A 82 -8.31 8.05 17.90
CA ILE A 82 -8.44 9.39 18.51
C ILE A 82 -9.17 10.35 17.56
N LYS A 83 -8.85 10.29 16.27
CA LYS A 83 -9.51 11.08 15.24
C LYS A 83 -11.01 10.78 15.15
N SER A 84 -11.43 9.53 15.33
CA SER A 84 -12.85 9.14 15.26
C SER A 84 -13.60 9.28 16.59
N ALA A 85 -12.88 9.41 17.72
CA ALA A 85 -13.48 9.46 19.05
C ALA A 85 -14.55 10.55 19.23
N TYR A 86 -14.43 11.70 18.55
CA TYR A 86 -15.42 12.79 18.66
C TYR A 86 -16.80 12.41 18.10
N LEU A 87 -16.89 11.47 17.16
CA LEU A 87 -18.17 10.98 16.60
C LEU A 87 -19.01 10.23 17.64
N PHE A 88 -18.39 9.83 18.75
CA PHE A 88 -19.04 9.11 19.84
C PHE A 88 -19.40 10.02 21.02
N ASP A 89 -19.12 11.33 20.95
CA ASP A 89 -19.56 12.29 21.95
C ASP A 89 -20.93 12.89 21.56
N PRO A 90 -22.00 12.64 22.34
CA PRO A 90 -23.35 13.12 22.05
C PRO A 90 -23.48 14.64 21.89
N LEU A 91 -22.60 15.42 22.55
CA LEU A 91 -22.59 16.88 22.47
C LEU A 91 -21.81 17.38 21.24
N LEU A 92 -20.78 16.64 20.80
CA LEU A 92 -19.98 17.01 19.63
C LEU A 92 -20.62 16.59 18.31
N VAL A 93 -21.40 15.50 18.27
CA VAL A 93 -22.14 15.04 17.07
C VAL A 93 -23.10 16.12 16.54
N GLN A 94 -23.61 17.01 17.40
CA GLN A 94 -24.49 18.11 16.99
C GLN A 94 -23.74 19.31 16.36
N ILE A 95 -22.43 19.43 16.55
CA ILE A 95 -21.62 20.58 16.11
C ILE A 95 -21.18 20.45 14.63
N GLU A 96 -21.29 19.27 14.02
CA GLU A 96 -20.98 19.08 12.58
C GLU A 96 -21.83 19.93 11.63
N ARG A 97 -22.95 20.50 12.10
CA ARG A 97 -23.80 21.40 11.30
C ARG A 97 -23.42 22.87 11.36
N THR A 98 -22.45 23.27 12.19
CA THR A 98 -22.07 24.68 12.32
C THR A 98 -20.58 24.89 12.02
N HIS A 99 -20.28 26.04 11.41
CA HIS A 99 -18.95 26.50 10.96
C HIS A 99 -17.83 26.53 12.03
N GLN A 100 -18.09 26.05 13.26
CA GLN A 100 -17.15 25.95 14.37
C GLN A 100 -16.09 24.84 14.19
N PHE A 101 -16.29 23.93 13.23
CA PHE A 101 -15.44 22.77 12.99
C PHE A 101 -14.03 23.10 12.47
N TYR A 102 -13.85 24.25 11.82
CA TYR A 102 -12.58 24.61 11.19
C TYR A 102 -11.45 24.81 12.22
N ILE A 103 -11.76 25.15 13.47
CA ILE A 103 -10.73 25.46 14.47
C ILE A 103 -10.24 24.18 15.17
N TYR A 104 -11.14 23.26 15.54
CA TYR A 104 -10.76 22.00 16.18
C TYR A 104 -10.08 21.01 15.22
N SER A 105 -10.56 20.91 13.98
CA SER A 105 -9.97 20.04 12.96
C SER A 105 -8.56 20.49 12.55
N VAL A 106 -8.33 21.81 12.49
CA VAL A 106 -7.01 22.37 12.15
C VAL A 106 -6.02 22.16 13.29
N HIS A 107 -6.42 22.37 14.55
CA HIS A 107 -5.51 22.20 15.69
C HIS A 107 -5.15 20.73 15.98
N LEU A 108 -6.11 19.80 15.89
CA LEU A 108 -5.79 18.37 15.96
C LEU A 108 -4.95 17.89 14.76
N LYS A 109 -5.20 18.43 13.56
CA LYS A 109 -4.37 18.12 12.38
C LYS A 109 -2.91 18.46 12.62
N TYR A 110 -2.61 19.66 13.12
CA TYR A 110 -1.22 20.08 13.39
C TYR A 110 -0.57 19.22 14.47
N CYS A 111 -1.28 18.94 15.57
CA CYS A 111 -0.73 18.15 16.67
C CYS A 111 -0.44 16.69 16.27
N ILE A 112 -1.32 16.09 15.44
CA ILE A 112 -1.11 14.75 14.88
C ILE A 112 0.01 14.76 13.84
N TYR A 113 0.11 15.79 12.99
CA TYR A 113 1.19 15.91 11.99
C TYR A 113 2.56 16.07 12.64
N ASP A 114 2.68 16.91 13.66
CA ASP A 114 3.95 17.12 14.38
C ASP A 114 4.39 15.83 15.06
N CYS A 115 3.48 15.11 15.73
CA CYS A 115 3.76 13.84 16.40
C CYS A 115 4.11 12.70 15.40
N LEU A 116 3.43 12.63 14.25
CA LEU A 116 3.77 11.68 13.17
C LEU A 116 5.09 12.02 12.48
N SER A 117 5.43 13.31 12.33
CA SER A 117 6.67 13.74 11.68
C SER A 117 7.92 13.38 12.48
N GLU A 118 7.83 13.43 13.82
CA GLU A 118 8.94 13.10 14.72
C GLU A 118 9.11 11.57 14.91
N THR A 119 8.02 10.80 14.79
CA THR A 119 8.07 9.33 14.98
C THR A 119 8.33 8.54 13.69
N LEU A 120 7.95 9.05 12.52
CA LEU A 120 8.14 8.38 11.22
C LEU A 120 9.36 8.88 10.42
N GLY A 121 10.12 9.86 10.94
CA GLY A 121 11.37 10.31 10.32
C GLY A 121 11.21 11.04 8.98
N PHE A 122 10.10 11.76 8.76
CA PHE A 122 9.84 12.53 7.54
C PHE A 122 10.44 13.96 7.57
N ARG A 123 11.39 14.26 8.47
CA ARG A 123 12.25 15.44 8.30
C ARG A 123 13.40 15.07 7.37
N ASN A 124 13.42 15.70 6.19
CA ASN A 124 14.62 15.75 5.34
C ASN A 124 15.81 16.33 6.11
#